data_AF-A0A9W6R455-F1
#
_entry.id   AF-A0A9W6R455-F1
#
_cell.length_a   1.000
_cell.length_b   1.000
_cell.length_c   1.000
_cell.angle_alpha   90.00
_cell.angle_beta   90.00
_cell.angle_gamma   90.00
#
_symmetry.space_group_name_H-M   'P 1'
#
loop_
_entity.id
_entity.type
_entity.pdbx_description
1 polymer ?
#
loop_
_entity_poly.entity_id
_entity_poly.type
_entity_poly.pdbx_seq_one_letter_code
_entity_poly.pdbx_strand_id
1 'polypeptide(L)'
;MAERGHGSWYFRVELPPAANGRRRQLRRGGFRSQQAARQARDYLRNPAAADPAPATVSTAQWLQLWLDTRLGPEQSTMHAYRQHVRTYLIPYLGATLLRELTNARVQAMFTALIRTQGAAGRPLSAGTLQRIHATLRAALNAAVRRGLIDRNPARYVELPQGRRPHAVVWTPPRIAQWKVTGERPRVAVWTAEQTAAFLHTIRQHPRYPLFHLVVLLGLRRGEVIGLRWSDLDLNTGYLTVSHQARQHGSEVEIGKPKSDASNRVIALDHTTLTMLRRYRDHCRSPRFGEPVGYLFTGGWGEPLRPDSVTHLFRKLNDKSGLPPIRLHDLRHGAASLSLAASNDLKTVQDLLGHASIVLTADTYTSILPNLAHQSAEATAQLILNAARTTGTRLRPRRQPRTAPGRPPRPSPGDGGSPPAPPEMTAWCTATHTRKRTTNEPIRSSRVKNRAPVRPGHQGNPSRAHKINLRKANDHKPTLQPLLSRWIDLVGRPGLEPGTYGLKVHSSTN
;
A
#
# COMPACT_ATOMS: atom_id res chain seq x y z
N MET A 1 -27.66 25.93 11.55
CA MET A 1 -26.50 26.84 11.47
C MET A 1 -25.37 26.24 12.29
N ALA A 2 -24.22 25.96 11.69
CA ALA A 2 -23.03 25.53 12.43
C ALA A 2 -22.29 26.80 12.84
N GLU A 3 -22.36 27.14 14.13
CA GLU A 3 -21.63 28.27 14.68
C GLU A 3 -20.12 28.09 14.44
N ARG A 4 -19.47 29.16 13.96
CA ARG A 4 -18.04 29.22 13.66
C ARG A 4 -17.32 29.62 14.94
N GLY A 5 -16.51 28.74 15.52
CA GLY A 5 -15.54 29.12 16.57
C GLY A 5 -15.29 28.12 17.70
N HIS A 6 -16.08 27.06 17.87
CA HIS A 6 -15.87 26.12 18.98
C HIS A 6 -14.84 25.04 18.61
N GLY A 7 -13.88 24.80 19.51
CA GLY A 7 -13.03 23.61 19.45
C GLY A 7 -13.82 22.31 19.56
N SER A 8 -13.15 21.16 19.42
CA SER A 8 -13.85 19.87 19.49
C SER A 8 -14.41 19.60 20.89
N TRP A 9 -15.63 19.05 20.97
CA TRP A 9 -16.25 18.66 22.25
C TRP A 9 -15.55 17.43 22.83
N TYR A 10 -15.49 17.36 24.16
CA TYR A 10 -14.96 16.21 24.88
C TYR A 10 -15.82 15.87 26.10
N PHE A 11 -15.73 14.62 26.55
CA PHE A 11 -16.28 14.19 27.83
C PHE A 11 -15.17 13.62 28.73
N ARG A 12 -15.45 13.58 30.02
CA ARG A 12 -14.63 12.93 31.04
C ARG A 12 -15.52 11.98 31.84
N VAL A 13 -15.09 10.72 31.99
CA VAL A 13 -15.75 9.72 32.85
C VAL A 13 -14.72 9.17 33.81
N GLU A 14 -15.11 9.04 35.07
CA GLU A 14 -14.32 8.34 36.08
C GLU A 14 -14.60 6.84 35.95
N LEU A 15 -13.55 6.07 35.70
CA LEU A 15 -13.61 4.61 35.59
C LEU A 15 -13.52 3.99 37.00
N PRO A 16 -13.98 2.74 37.17
CA PRO A 16 -13.75 2.00 38.40
C PRO A 16 -12.28 2.04 38.80
N PRO A 17 -11.96 2.23 40.11
CA PRO A 17 -10.59 2.30 40.58
C PRO A 17 -9.81 1.04 40.16
N ALA A 18 -8.53 1.21 39.84
CA ALA A 18 -7.67 0.04 39.62
C ALA A 18 -7.54 -0.77 40.91
N ALA A 19 -7.13 -2.03 40.80
CA ALA A 19 -6.89 -2.93 41.95
C ALA A 19 -5.93 -2.34 43.02
N ASN A 20 -5.16 -1.31 42.67
CA ASN A 20 -4.26 -0.56 43.55
C ASN A 20 -4.89 0.73 44.14
N GLY A 21 -6.21 0.90 44.07
CA GLY A 21 -6.94 2.05 44.62
C GLY A 21 -6.77 3.37 43.86
N ARG A 22 -5.96 3.42 42.78
CA ARG A 22 -5.75 4.66 42.01
C ARG A 22 -6.99 5.01 41.21
N ARG A 23 -7.44 6.26 41.34
CA ARG A 23 -8.48 6.87 40.49
C ARG A 23 -8.06 6.83 39.03
N ARG A 24 -8.99 6.44 38.16
CA ARG A 24 -8.76 6.36 36.72
C ARG A 24 -9.76 7.23 36.01
N GLN A 25 -9.28 8.15 35.20
CA GLN A 25 -10.14 9.04 34.43
C GLN A 25 -9.93 8.80 32.95
N LEU A 26 -11.03 8.61 32.24
CA LEU A 26 -11.07 8.55 30.79
C LEU A 26 -11.53 9.91 30.28
N ARG A 27 -10.64 10.62 29.58
CA ARG A 27 -10.99 11.84 28.84
C ARG A 27 -11.00 11.53 27.35
N ARG A 28 -12.04 11.95 26.64
CA ARG A 28 -12.16 11.72 25.20
C ARG A 28 -12.77 12.92 24.48
N GLY A 29 -12.05 13.45 23.50
CA GLY A 29 -12.45 14.60 22.67
C GLY A 29 -12.57 14.28 21.19
N GLY A 30 -12.84 15.29 20.37
CA GLY A 30 -13.02 15.13 18.92
C GLY A 30 -14.48 14.99 18.46
N PHE A 31 -15.44 15.27 19.35
CA PHE A 31 -16.86 15.26 19.03
C PHE A 31 -17.28 16.59 18.38
N ARG A 32 -18.20 16.50 17.40
CA ARG A 32 -18.67 17.66 16.63
C ARG A 32 -19.76 18.46 17.35
N SER A 33 -20.39 17.87 18.36
CA SER A 33 -21.43 18.50 19.16
C SER A 33 -21.37 18.01 20.60
N GLN A 34 -21.90 18.82 21.51
CA GLN A 34 -22.08 18.45 22.91
C GLN A 34 -22.95 17.19 23.05
N GLN A 35 -23.96 17.06 22.20
CA GLN A 35 -24.87 15.91 22.20
C GLN A 35 -24.15 14.61 21.84
N ALA A 36 -23.28 14.62 20.82
CA ALA A 36 -22.47 13.45 20.46
C ALA A 36 -21.50 13.06 21.59
N ALA A 37 -20.89 14.05 22.27
CA ALA A 37 -20.04 13.79 23.42
C ALA A 37 -20.83 13.19 24.61
N ARG A 38 -22.06 13.68 24.86
CA ARG A 38 -22.96 13.14 25.89
C ARG A 38 -23.40 11.72 25.57
N GLN A 39 -23.83 11.46 24.33
CA GLN A 39 -24.22 10.10 23.90
C GLN A 39 -23.06 9.11 24.03
N ALA A 40 -21.86 9.49 23.61
CA ALA A 40 -20.67 8.64 23.75
C ALA A 40 -20.30 8.38 25.23
N ARG A 41 -20.51 9.37 26.11
CA ARG A 41 -20.35 9.23 27.56
C ARG A 41 -21.38 8.26 28.15
N ASP A 42 -22.65 8.45 27.82
CA ASP A 42 -23.76 7.67 28.36
C ASP A 42 -23.67 6.21 27.87
N TYR A 43 -23.23 6.02 26.62
CA TYR A 43 -22.90 4.71 26.06
C TYR A 43 -21.79 3.98 26.84
N LEU A 44 -20.74 4.68 27.28
CA LEU A 44 -19.70 4.07 28.13
C LEU A 44 -20.21 3.66 29.50
N ARG A 45 -21.25 4.33 30.01
CA ARG A 45 -21.80 4.09 31.34
C ARG A 45 -22.82 2.95 31.34
N ASN A 46 -23.68 2.90 30.33
CA ASN A 46 -24.68 1.85 30.17
C ASN A 46 -24.90 1.54 28.66
N PRO A 47 -24.09 0.65 28.08
CA PRO A 47 -24.19 0.35 26.66
C PRO A 47 -25.51 -0.33 26.28
N ALA A 48 -26.10 -1.14 27.16
CA ALA A 48 -27.36 -1.85 26.88
C ALA A 48 -28.58 -0.92 26.84
N ALA A 49 -28.62 0.13 27.68
CA ALA A 49 -29.70 1.12 27.64
C ALA A 49 -29.49 2.19 26.54
N ALA A 50 -28.25 2.37 26.08
CA ALA A 50 -27.90 3.36 25.05
C ALA A 50 -27.94 2.78 23.63
N ASP A 51 -27.96 1.45 23.47
CA ASP A 51 -28.17 0.83 22.17
C ASP A 51 -29.62 1.04 21.73
N PRO A 52 -29.84 1.60 20.53
CA PRO A 52 -31.19 1.90 20.08
C PRO A 52 -31.95 0.62 19.71
N ALA A 53 -33.27 0.63 19.88
CA ALA A 53 -34.12 -0.53 19.64
C ALA A 53 -33.91 -1.09 18.23
N PRO A 54 -33.63 -2.41 18.06
CA PRO A 54 -33.28 -3.00 16.76
C PRO A 54 -34.28 -2.72 15.62
N ALA A 55 -35.55 -2.52 15.96
CA ALA A 55 -36.65 -2.34 15.01
C ALA A 55 -36.66 -0.98 14.28
N THR A 56 -36.10 0.09 14.87
CA THR A 56 -36.30 1.47 14.40
C THR A 56 -35.02 2.16 13.93
N VAL A 57 -33.88 1.49 14.03
CA VAL A 57 -32.58 2.09 13.74
C VAL A 57 -32.32 2.14 12.25
N SER A 58 -32.15 3.35 11.71
CA SER A 58 -31.65 3.51 10.35
C SER A 58 -30.16 3.20 10.27
N THR A 59 -29.70 2.78 9.09
CA THR A 59 -28.29 2.53 8.84
C THR A 59 -27.45 3.79 9.05
N ALA A 60 -27.99 4.98 8.72
CA ALA A 60 -27.30 6.25 8.97
C ALA A 60 -27.06 6.50 10.48
N GLN A 61 -28.10 6.34 11.30
CA GLN A 61 -28.00 6.51 12.76
C GLN A 61 -27.00 5.53 13.36
N TRP A 62 -27.06 4.26 12.94
CA TRP A 62 -26.09 3.26 13.38
C TRP A 62 -24.65 3.63 13.00
N LEU A 63 -24.40 4.02 11.75
CA LEU A 63 -23.05 4.37 11.30
C LEU A 63 -22.49 5.58 12.05
N GLN A 64 -23.32 6.56 12.39
CA GLN A 64 -22.93 7.71 13.20
C GLN A 64 -22.61 7.29 14.64
N LEU A 65 -23.51 6.54 15.29
CA LEU A 65 -23.29 6.00 16.62
C LEU A 65 -22.01 5.15 16.69
N TRP A 66 -21.78 4.32 15.67
CA TRP A 66 -20.58 3.51 15.56
C TRP A 66 -19.31 4.36 15.47
N LEU A 67 -19.31 5.44 14.68
CA LEU A 67 -18.17 6.36 14.61
C LEU A 67 -17.89 7.05 15.95
N ASP A 68 -18.94 7.46 16.67
CA ASP A 68 -18.82 8.20 17.93
C ASP A 68 -18.41 7.30 19.10
N THR A 69 -18.87 6.05 19.11
CA THR A 69 -18.61 5.09 20.20
C THR A 69 -17.39 4.22 19.98
N ARG A 70 -16.84 4.11 18.76
CA ARG A 70 -15.72 3.21 18.46
C ARG A 70 -14.44 3.62 19.18
N LEU A 71 -13.96 2.76 20.09
CA LEU A 71 -12.68 2.87 20.79
C LEU A 71 -11.54 2.21 19.97
N GLY A 72 -10.34 2.77 20.02
CA GLY A 72 -9.11 2.09 19.56
C GLY A 72 -8.52 2.40 18.18
N PRO A 73 -9.22 2.95 17.14
CA PRO A 73 -8.55 3.21 15.87
C PRO A 73 -7.66 4.47 15.94
N GLU A 74 -6.55 4.43 15.22
CA GLU A 74 -5.69 5.60 14.94
C GLU A 74 -6.52 6.75 14.32
N GLN A 75 -6.21 8.02 14.63
CA GLN A 75 -6.94 9.19 14.15
C GLN A 75 -7.12 9.22 12.62
N SER A 76 -6.08 8.83 11.87
CA SER A 76 -6.12 8.71 10.41
C SER A 76 -7.14 7.66 9.92
N THR A 77 -7.27 6.56 10.65
CA THR A 77 -8.26 5.50 10.36
C THR A 77 -9.67 6.01 10.64
N MET A 78 -9.85 6.75 11.73
CA MET A 78 -11.13 7.39 12.04
C MET A 78 -11.53 8.44 10.99
N HIS A 79 -10.58 9.25 10.51
CA HIS A 79 -10.81 10.19 9.43
C HIS A 79 -11.27 9.49 8.15
N ALA A 80 -10.60 8.42 7.74
CA ALA A 80 -10.99 7.61 6.59
C ALA A 80 -12.40 7.00 6.76
N TYR A 81 -12.72 6.48 7.95
CA TYR A 81 -14.06 5.94 8.23
C TYR A 81 -15.12 7.03 8.13
N ARG A 82 -14.91 8.20 8.75
CA ARG A 82 -15.83 9.35 8.66
C ARG A 82 -16.05 9.75 7.21
N GLN A 83 -14.99 9.82 6.41
CA GLN A 83 -15.08 10.13 4.99
C GLN A 83 -15.90 9.08 4.24
N HIS A 84 -15.62 7.79 4.41
CA HIS A 84 -16.38 6.73 3.73
C HIS A 84 -17.86 6.74 4.12
N VAL A 85 -18.15 6.89 5.41
CA VAL A 85 -19.51 6.95 5.93
C VAL A 85 -20.28 8.12 5.34
N ARG A 86 -19.69 9.33 5.38
CA ARG A 86 -20.34 10.56 4.90
C ARG A 86 -20.51 10.58 3.38
N THR A 87 -19.48 10.19 2.63
CA THR A 87 -19.44 10.39 1.17
C THR A 87 -20.07 9.22 0.41
N TYR A 88 -19.97 7.99 0.92
CA TYR A 88 -20.35 6.79 0.14
C TYR A 88 -21.41 5.92 0.81
N LEU A 89 -21.43 5.80 2.15
CA LEU A 89 -22.37 4.87 2.81
C LEU A 89 -23.71 5.50 3.12
N ILE A 90 -23.74 6.66 3.80
CA ILE A 90 -24.98 7.35 4.18
C ILE A 90 -25.82 7.74 2.95
N PRO A 91 -25.27 8.30 1.85
CA PRO A 91 -26.07 8.71 0.72
C PRO A 91 -26.86 7.58 0.05
N TYR A 92 -26.39 6.33 0.14
CA TYR A 92 -27.00 5.19 -0.53
C TYR A 92 -27.75 4.25 0.41
N LEU A 93 -27.22 4.00 1.61
CA LEU A 93 -27.78 3.04 2.55
C LEU A 93 -28.46 3.70 3.74
N GLY A 94 -28.24 5.00 3.95
CA GLY A 94 -28.58 5.69 5.20
C GLY A 94 -30.06 5.63 5.56
N ALA A 95 -30.96 5.75 4.58
CA ALA A 95 -32.40 5.71 4.78
C ALA A 95 -32.95 4.31 5.05
N THR A 96 -32.18 3.25 4.76
CA THR A 96 -32.62 1.87 4.98
C THR A 96 -32.53 1.54 6.47
N LEU A 97 -33.58 0.92 7.03
CA LEU A 97 -33.51 0.35 8.38
C LEU A 97 -32.43 -0.73 8.44
N LEU A 98 -31.68 -0.75 9.54
CA LEU A 98 -30.51 -1.61 9.69
C LEU A 98 -30.88 -3.10 9.54
N ARG A 99 -32.04 -3.51 10.08
CA ARG A 99 -32.59 -4.88 9.96
C ARG A 99 -33.01 -5.26 8.54
N GLU A 100 -33.36 -4.27 7.72
CA GLU A 100 -33.81 -4.46 6.32
C GLU A 100 -32.63 -4.40 5.33
N LEU A 101 -31.42 -4.15 5.83
CA LEU A 101 -30.24 -4.08 5.00
C LEU A 101 -29.88 -5.47 4.47
N THR A 102 -30.12 -5.70 3.18
CA THR A 102 -29.81 -6.96 2.50
C THR A 102 -28.48 -6.91 1.75
N ASN A 103 -27.92 -8.09 1.45
CA ASN A 103 -26.74 -8.20 0.60
C ASN A 103 -26.96 -7.56 -0.78
N ALA A 104 -28.14 -7.78 -1.39
CA ALA A 104 -28.51 -7.20 -2.69
C ALA A 104 -28.47 -5.66 -2.67
N ARG A 105 -28.94 -5.02 -1.60
CA ARG A 105 -28.85 -3.56 -1.46
C ARG A 105 -27.41 -3.06 -1.37
N VAL A 106 -26.56 -3.76 -0.62
CA VAL A 106 -25.14 -3.42 -0.52
C VAL A 106 -24.44 -3.63 -1.87
N GLN A 107 -24.75 -4.70 -2.59
CA GLN A 107 -24.24 -4.94 -3.94
C GLN A 107 -24.67 -3.84 -4.90
N ALA A 108 -25.95 -3.44 -4.89
CA ALA A 108 -26.48 -2.36 -5.72
C ALA A 108 -25.77 -1.02 -5.45
N MET A 109 -25.48 -0.69 -4.19
CA MET A 109 -24.67 0.47 -3.84
C MET A 109 -23.29 0.40 -4.49
N PHE A 110 -22.56 -0.71 -4.38
CA PHE A 110 -21.23 -0.83 -4.99
C PHE A 110 -21.27 -0.78 -6.51
N THR A 111 -22.29 -1.40 -7.14
CA THR A 111 -22.53 -1.29 -8.58
C THR A 111 -22.77 0.18 -8.99
N ALA A 112 -23.54 0.93 -8.21
CA ALA A 112 -23.73 2.36 -8.44
C ALA A 112 -22.42 3.13 -8.28
N LEU A 113 -21.64 2.88 -7.22
CA LEU A 113 -20.34 3.52 -6.98
C LEU A 113 -19.30 3.25 -8.08
N ILE A 114 -19.33 2.06 -8.70
CA ILE A 114 -18.49 1.71 -9.83
C ILE A 114 -18.86 2.53 -11.07
N ARG A 115 -20.17 2.75 -11.28
CA ARG A 115 -20.70 3.53 -12.42
C ARG A 115 -20.53 5.04 -12.23
N THR A 116 -20.58 5.54 -11.00
CA THR A 116 -20.35 6.95 -10.71
C THR A 116 -18.90 7.34 -10.90
N GLN A 117 -18.66 8.46 -11.58
CA GLN A 117 -17.36 9.09 -11.58
C GLN A 117 -17.09 9.70 -10.20
N GLY A 118 -15.94 9.43 -9.62
CA GLY A 118 -15.50 10.06 -8.38
C GLY A 118 -15.25 11.56 -8.55
N ALA A 119 -14.85 12.24 -7.48
CA ALA A 119 -14.70 13.71 -7.42
C ALA A 119 -13.76 14.35 -8.46
N ALA A 120 -13.00 13.56 -9.22
CA ALA A 120 -12.08 14.00 -10.28
C ALA A 120 -12.51 13.52 -11.69
N GLY A 121 -13.78 13.16 -11.90
CA GLY A 121 -14.28 12.66 -13.19
C GLY A 121 -13.75 11.27 -13.57
N ARG A 122 -13.24 10.51 -12.59
CA ARG A 122 -12.68 9.16 -12.81
C ARG A 122 -13.38 8.13 -11.95
N PRO A 123 -13.65 6.91 -12.46
CA PRO A 123 -14.21 5.82 -11.66
C PRO A 123 -13.37 5.54 -10.40
N LEU A 124 -14.03 5.13 -9.32
CA LEU A 124 -13.34 4.73 -8.10
C LEU A 124 -12.46 3.51 -8.35
N SER A 125 -11.23 3.52 -7.84
CA SER A 125 -10.33 2.38 -7.97
C SER A 125 -10.84 1.16 -7.19
N ALA A 126 -10.55 -0.05 -7.67
CA ALA A 126 -10.86 -1.29 -6.95
C ALA A 126 -10.35 -1.26 -5.49
N GLY A 127 -9.15 -0.74 -5.25
CA GLY A 127 -8.62 -0.59 -3.89
C GLY A 127 -9.41 0.39 -3.02
N THR A 128 -10.01 1.44 -3.60
CA THR A 128 -10.90 2.36 -2.87
C THR A 128 -12.20 1.66 -2.49
N LEU A 129 -12.82 0.93 -3.43
CA LEU A 129 -14.05 0.16 -3.18
C LEU A 129 -13.85 -0.86 -2.04
N GLN A 130 -12.72 -1.58 -2.06
CA GLN A 130 -12.35 -2.52 -1.00
C GLN A 130 -12.20 -1.84 0.38
N ARG A 131 -11.66 -0.61 0.44
CA ARG A 131 -11.55 0.13 1.71
C ARG A 131 -12.90 0.61 2.24
N ILE A 132 -13.78 1.06 1.34
CA ILE A 132 -15.16 1.43 1.68
C ILE A 132 -15.90 0.19 2.22
N HIS A 133 -15.76 -0.95 1.54
CA HIS A 133 -16.33 -2.23 1.96
C HIS A 133 -15.80 -2.71 3.31
N ALA A 134 -14.48 -2.63 3.54
CA ALA A 134 -13.89 -2.96 4.82
C ALA A 134 -14.44 -2.08 5.96
N THR A 135 -14.68 -0.79 5.69
CA THR A 135 -15.30 0.14 6.64
C THR A 135 -16.73 -0.29 6.97
N LEU A 136 -17.54 -0.55 5.95
CA LEU A 136 -18.93 -1.02 6.12
C LEU A 136 -18.98 -2.37 6.87
N ARG A 137 -18.14 -3.33 6.51
CA ARG A 137 -18.04 -4.61 7.21
C ARG A 137 -17.68 -4.42 8.67
N ALA A 138 -16.73 -3.54 8.99
CA ALA A 138 -16.32 -3.26 10.35
C ALA A 138 -17.44 -2.61 11.19
N ALA A 139 -18.30 -1.80 10.56
CA ALA A 139 -19.47 -1.22 11.18
C ALA A 139 -20.58 -2.25 11.42
N LEU A 140 -20.90 -3.05 10.41
CA LEU A 140 -21.96 -4.06 10.51
C LEU A 140 -21.56 -5.23 11.41
N ASN A 141 -20.29 -5.63 11.46
CA ASN A 141 -19.82 -6.61 12.45
C ASN A 141 -19.97 -6.08 13.88
N ALA A 142 -19.85 -4.77 14.09
CA ALA A 142 -20.12 -4.19 15.41
C ALA A 142 -21.62 -4.21 15.72
N ALA A 143 -22.51 -4.04 14.73
CA ALA A 143 -23.96 -4.18 14.91
C ALA A 143 -24.34 -5.62 15.28
N VAL A 144 -23.75 -6.62 14.59
CA VAL A 144 -23.96 -8.04 14.91
C VAL A 144 -23.54 -8.36 16.35
N ARG A 145 -22.37 -7.88 16.79
CA ARG A 145 -21.91 -8.08 18.17
C ARG A 145 -22.82 -7.44 19.22
N ARG A 146 -23.58 -6.42 18.85
CA ARG A 146 -24.55 -5.75 19.73
C ARG A 146 -25.97 -6.32 19.60
N GLY A 147 -26.17 -7.35 18.78
CA GLY A 147 -27.50 -7.95 18.57
C GLY A 147 -28.48 -7.07 17.80
N LEU A 148 -28.01 -6.02 17.11
CA LEU A 148 -28.89 -5.15 16.30
C LEU A 148 -29.30 -5.82 14.98
N ILE A 149 -28.49 -6.77 14.49
CA ILE A 149 -28.74 -7.60 13.31
C ILE A 149 -28.12 -8.98 13.52
N ASP A 150 -28.71 -10.02 12.93
CA ASP A 150 -28.23 -11.41 13.12
C ASP A 150 -26.98 -11.71 12.29
N ARG A 151 -26.88 -11.12 11.10
CA ARG A 151 -25.82 -11.41 10.12
C ARG A 151 -25.36 -10.14 9.41
N ASN A 152 -24.11 -10.13 9.00
CA ASN A 152 -23.54 -9.00 8.27
C ASN A 152 -23.91 -9.08 6.76
N PRO A 153 -24.77 -8.18 6.24
CA PRO A 153 -25.17 -8.21 4.83
C PRO A 153 -24.03 -7.88 3.85
N ALA A 154 -22.95 -7.24 4.32
CA ALA A 154 -21.78 -6.96 3.50
C ALA A 154 -20.82 -8.16 3.37
N ARG A 155 -21.14 -9.34 3.92
CA ARG A 155 -20.21 -10.49 3.98
C ARG A 155 -19.84 -11.04 2.60
N TYR A 156 -20.80 -11.13 1.69
CA TYR A 156 -20.66 -11.81 0.39
C TYR A 156 -20.81 -10.85 -0.80
N VAL A 157 -20.50 -9.57 -0.60
CA VAL A 157 -20.52 -8.58 -1.68
C VAL A 157 -19.34 -8.87 -2.61
N GLU A 158 -19.64 -8.95 -3.90
CA GLU A 158 -18.65 -9.14 -4.94
C GLU A 158 -18.10 -7.79 -5.40
N LEU A 159 -16.78 -7.66 -5.36
CA LEU A 159 -16.08 -6.44 -5.73
C LEU A 159 -14.93 -6.74 -6.69
N PRO A 160 -14.63 -5.82 -7.61
CA PRO A 160 -13.49 -5.98 -8.50
C PRO A 160 -12.21 -6.14 -7.68
N GLN A 161 -11.38 -7.10 -8.06
CA GLN A 161 -10.06 -7.25 -7.50
C GLN A 161 -9.07 -6.39 -8.28
N GLY A 162 -8.43 -5.44 -7.59
CA GLY A 162 -7.33 -4.68 -8.17
C GLY A 162 -6.05 -5.51 -8.12
N ARG A 163 -5.38 -5.68 -9.26
CA ARG A 163 -3.99 -6.15 -9.25
C ARG A 163 -3.13 -5.12 -8.50
N ARG A 164 -2.30 -5.60 -7.57
CA ARG A 164 -1.31 -4.73 -6.92
C ARG A 164 -0.31 -4.28 -7.98
N PRO A 165 -0.07 -2.97 -8.13
CA PRO A 165 0.94 -2.52 -9.07
C PRO A 165 2.32 -2.87 -8.52
N HIS A 166 3.13 -3.55 -9.31
CA HIS A 166 4.54 -3.75 -9.02
C HIS A 166 5.32 -2.51 -9.43
N ALA A 167 6.37 -2.19 -8.68
CA ALA A 167 7.27 -1.11 -9.01
C ALA A 167 8.07 -1.47 -10.27
N VAL A 168 8.18 -0.51 -11.19
CA VAL A 168 8.95 -0.67 -12.43
C VAL A 168 10.07 0.34 -12.51
N VAL A 169 11.19 -0.02 -13.13
CA VAL A 169 12.31 0.90 -13.34
C VAL A 169 12.06 1.80 -14.55
N TRP A 170 12.43 3.07 -14.44
CA TRP A 170 12.46 4.00 -15.57
C TRP A 170 13.66 3.72 -16.50
N THR A 171 13.51 2.72 -17.37
CA THR A 171 14.50 2.41 -18.41
C THR A 171 14.41 3.36 -19.61
N PRO A 172 15.47 3.52 -20.43
CA PRO A 172 15.43 4.40 -21.60
C PRO A 172 14.24 4.14 -22.55
N PRO A 173 13.90 2.88 -22.92
CA PRO A 173 12.72 2.61 -23.74
C PRO A 173 11.40 3.06 -23.10
N ARG A 174 11.28 2.90 -21.77
CA ARG A 174 10.09 3.31 -21.03
C ARG A 174 9.96 4.83 -20.95
N ILE A 175 11.09 5.53 -20.79
CA ILE A 175 11.12 7.00 -20.84
C ILE A 175 10.69 7.49 -22.23
N ALA A 176 11.21 6.88 -23.30
CA ALA A 176 10.81 7.21 -24.67
C ALA A 176 9.30 7.00 -24.88
N GLN A 177 8.76 5.85 -24.45
CA GLN A 177 7.33 5.57 -24.52
C GLN A 177 6.51 6.59 -23.73
N TRP A 178 6.89 6.91 -22.50
CA TRP A 178 6.21 7.90 -21.67
C TRP A 178 6.22 9.30 -22.30
N LYS A 179 7.32 9.71 -22.91
CA LYS A 179 7.41 11.00 -23.62
C LYS A 179 6.43 11.09 -24.79
N VAL A 180 6.12 9.97 -25.44
CA VAL A 180 5.16 9.90 -26.55
C VAL A 180 3.72 9.80 -26.06
N THR A 181 3.43 8.88 -25.12
CA THR A 181 2.06 8.56 -24.73
C THR A 181 1.55 9.40 -23.55
N GLY A 182 2.44 10.02 -22.78
CA GLY A 182 2.12 10.63 -21.49
C GLY A 182 1.74 9.62 -20.40
N GLU A 183 1.67 8.32 -20.72
CA GLU A 183 1.28 7.28 -19.78
C GLU A 183 2.44 6.93 -18.87
N ARG A 184 2.20 6.95 -17.56
CA ARG A 184 3.19 6.59 -16.55
C ARG A 184 2.75 5.38 -15.73
N PRO A 185 3.68 4.53 -15.32
CA PRO A 185 3.38 3.45 -14.38
C PRO A 185 2.82 3.99 -13.06
N ARG A 186 2.01 3.16 -12.37
CA ARG A 186 1.45 3.53 -11.06
C ARG A 186 2.51 3.66 -9.97
N VAL A 187 3.57 2.86 -10.07
CA VAL A 187 4.71 2.83 -9.15
C VAL A 187 5.94 2.71 -10.04
N ALA A 188 6.85 3.68 -9.98
CA ALA A 188 8.07 3.65 -10.77
C ALA A 188 9.25 4.13 -9.94
N VAL A 189 10.42 3.55 -10.16
CA VAL A 189 11.66 3.90 -9.46
C VAL A 189 12.70 4.39 -10.47
N TRP A 190 13.61 5.23 -9.98
CA TRP A 190 14.78 5.65 -10.73
C TRP A 190 15.89 4.61 -10.70
N THR A 191 16.75 4.67 -11.72
CA THR A 191 18.05 4.00 -11.70
C THR A 191 19.02 4.72 -10.75
N ALA A 192 20.18 4.13 -10.49
CA ALA A 192 21.22 4.78 -9.69
C ALA A 192 21.68 6.09 -10.34
N GLU A 193 21.84 6.12 -11.67
CA GLU A 193 22.28 7.28 -12.44
C GLU A 193 21.26 8.42 -12.40
N GLN A 194 19.97 8.08 -12.57
CA GLN A 194 18.87 9.05 -12.46
C GLN A 194 18.76 9.61 -11.03
N THR A 195 18.95 8.76 -10.03
CA THR A 195 18.95 9.16 -8.62
C THR A 195 20.11 10.11 -8.32
N ALA A 196 21.32 9.80 -8.82
CA ALA A 196 22.48 10.66 -8.70
C ALA A 196 22.27 12.01 -9.43
N ALA A 197 21.69 11.98 -10.63
CA ALA A 197 21.34 13.19 -11.38
C ALA A 197 20.37 14.08 -10.60
N PHE A 198 19.33 13.51 -10.00
CA PHE A 198 18.39 14.24 -9.13
C PHE A 198 19.13 14.93 -7.98
N LEU A 199 19.91 14.17 -7.21
CA LEU A 199 20.67 14.69 -6.07
C LEU A 199 21.65 15.79 -6.50
N HIS A 200 22.29 15.64 -7.66
CA HIS A 200 23.16 16.67 -8.22
C HIS A 200 22.38 17.96 -8.55
N THR A 201 21.22 17.85 -9.20
CA THR A 201 20.38 19.02 -9.54
C THR A 201 19.96 19.80 -8.29
N ILE A 202 19.63 19.09 -7.20
CA ILE A 202 19.12 19.72 -5.98
C ILE A 202 20.21 20.04 -4.95
N ARG A 203 21.50 19.85 -5.26
CA ARG A 203 22.62 19.95 -4.30
C ARG A 203 22.72 21.29 -3.56
N GLN A 204 22.30 22.38 -4.19
CA GLN A 204 22.29 23.73 -3.60
C GLN A 204 20.97 24.09 -2.91
N HIS A 205 19.97 23.21 -2.95
CA HIS A 205 18.69 23.49 -2.35
C HIS A 205 18.78 23.32 -0.82
N PRO A 206 18.22 24.22 0.01
CA PRO A 206 18.31 24.12 1.48
C PRO A 206 17.78 22.81 2.06
N ARG A 207 16.82 22.19 1.38
CA ARG A 207 16.23 20.88 1.74
C ARG A 207 16.91 19.69 1.08
N TYR A 208 18.11 19.85 0.51
CA TYR A 208 18.91 18.75 -0.02
C TYR A 208 19.10 17.61 1.00
N PRO A 209 19.49 17.86 2.26
CA PRO A 209 19.71 16.80 3.24
C PRO A 209 18.48 15.92 3.47
N LEU A 210 17.28 16.51 3.46
CA LEU A 210 16.02 15.80 3.62
C LEU A 210 15.85 14.76 2.50
N PHE A 211 16.02 15.16 1.24
CA PHE A 211 15.85 14.25 0.11
C PHE A 211 16.99 13.23 0.01
N HIS A 212 18.21 13.62 0.38
CA HIS A 212 19.34 12.71 0.47
C HIS A 212 19.05 11.53 1.42
N LEU A 213 18.53 11.81 2.63
CA LEU A 213 18.15 10.77 3.58
C LEU A 213 16.99 9.88 3.07
N VAL A 214 15.98 10.46 2.41
CA VAL A 214 14.86 9.68 1.88
C VAL A 214 15.30 8.74 0.76
N VAL A 215 16.20 9.21 -0.11
CA VAL A 215 16.73 8.44 -1.24
C VAL A 215 17.60 7.27 -0.79
N LEU A 216 18.49 7.49 0.19
CA LEU A 216 19.44 6.45 0.62
C LEU A 216 18.85 5.51 1.66
N LEU A 217 18.12 6.05 2.65
CA LEU A 217 17.64 5.27 3.79
C LEU A 217 16.18 4.81 3.63
N GLY A 218 15.50 5.27 2.58
CA GLY A 218 14.11 4.91 2.31
C GLY A 218 13.12 5.37 3.38
N LEU A 219 13.41 6.47 4.09
CA LEU A 219 12.53 6.98 5.15
C LEU A 219 11.13 7.30 4.62
N ARG A 220 10.09 6.96 5.38
CA ARG A 220 8.73 7.41 5.05
C ARG A 220 8.67 8.93 5.22
N ARG A 221 7.81 9.58 4.43
CA ARG A 221 7.58 11.04 4.51
C ARG A 221 7.36 11.55 5.93
N GLY A 222 6.55 10.84 6.72
CA GLY A 222 6.32 11.19 8.13
C GLY A 222 7.54 11.00 9.01
N GLU A 223 8.33 9.94 8.78
CA GLU A 223 9.54 9.63 9.53
C GLU A 223 10.60 10.72 9.34
N VAL A 224 10.90 11.09 8.09
CA VAL A 224 11.93 12.13 7.81
C VAL A 224 11.55 13.49 8.42
N ILE A 225 10.26 13.85 8.40
CA ILE A 225 9.77 15.10 9.01
C ILE A 225 9.82 15.01 10.55
N GLY A 226 9.62 13.82 11.11
CA GLY A 226 9.60 13.58 12.55
C GLY A 226 10.99 13.48 13.18
N LEU A 227 12.08 13.44 12.39
CA LEU A 227 13.44 13.33 12.89
C LEU A 227 13.81 14.52 13.78
N ARG A 228 14.51 14.25 14.88
CA ARG A 228 15.04 15.26 15.80
C ARG A 228 16.56 15.24 15.82
N TRP A 229 17.15 16.36 16.23
CA TRP A 229 18.59 16.43 16.49
C TRP A 229 19.02 15.43 17.57
N SER A 230 18.17 15.17 18.57
CA SER A 230 18.42 14.18 19.62
C SER A 230 18.43 12.73 19.12
N ASP A 231 17.86 12.45 17.95
CA ASP A 231 17.81 11.11 17.38
C ASP A 231 19.04 10.82 16.49
N LEU A 232 19.90 11.81 16.26
CA LEU A 232 21.05 11.74 15.36
C LEU A 232 22.36 11.81 16.15
N ASP A 233 23.12 10.71 16.16
CA ASP A 233 24.46 10.68 16.71
C ASP A 233 25.50 10.81 15.58
N LEU A 234 26.02 12.03 15.44
CA LEU A 234 27.05 12.36 14.45
C LEU A 234 28.44 11.82 14.79
N ASN A 235 28.67 11.33 16.01
CA ASN A 235 29.95 10.77 16.44
C ASN A 235 30.01 9.27 16.10
N THR A 236 28.98 8.52 16.51
CA THR A 236 28.90 7.08 16.26
C THR A 236 28.35 6.74 14.88
N GLY A 237 27.66 7.68 14.24
CA GLY A 237 27.17 7.52 12.88
C GLY A 237 25.80 6.86 12.79
N TYR A 238 24.97 6.98 13.82
CA TYR A 238 23.66 6.34 13.88
C TYR A 238 22.50 7.35 13.89
N LEU A 239 21.44 7.00 13.17
CA LEU A 239 20.17 7.72 13.15
C LEU A 239 19.07 6.83 13.72
N THR A 240 18.38 7.31 14.74
CA THR A 240 17.23 6.63 15.33
C THR A 240 15.93 7.15 14.73
N VAL A 241 15.09 6.27 14.17
CA VAL A 241 13.77 6.64 13.66
C VAL A 241 12.73 6.34 14.73
N SER A 242 12.46 7.30 15.60
CA SER A 242 11.62 7.11 16.79
C SER A 242 10.24 7.78 16.70
N HIS A 243 10.03 8.67 15.71
CA HIS A 243 8.83 9.48 15.54
C HIS A 243 8.38 9.57 14.08
N GLN A 244 7.10 9.89 13.86
CA GLN A 244 6.60 10.25 12.55
C GLN A 244 5.59 11.39 12.62
N ALA A 245 5.66 12.27 11.63
CA ALA A 245 4.66 13.30 11.38
C ALA A 245 3.47 12.75 10.60
N ARG A 246 2.27 13.06 11.07
CA ARG A 246 1.00 12.80 10.43
C ARG A 246 0.30 14.13 10.18
N GLN A 247 -0.42 14.22 9.09
CA GLN A 247 -1.19 15.42 8.76
C GLN A 247 -2.68 15.11 8.76
N HIS A 248 -3.45 15.92 9.47
CA HIS A 248 -4.90 15.87 9.51
C HIS A 248 -5.44 17.26 9.13
N GLY A 249 -5.79 17.45 7.87
CA GLY A 249 -6.15 18.78 7.36
C GLY A 249 -4.98 19.75 7.48
N SER A 250 -5.14 20.84 8.24
CA SER A 250 -4.09 21.83 8.51
C SER A 250 -3.17 21.45 9.67
N GLU A 251 -3.56 20.50 10.51
CA GLU A 251 -2.81 20.13 11.71
C GLU A 251 -1.76 19.06 11.42
N VAL A 252 -0.59 19.20 12.04
CA VAL A 252 0.49 18.22 12.01
C VAL A 252 0.63 17.62 13.41
N GLU A 253 0.42 16.32 13.51
CA GLU A 253 0.58 15.56 14.74
C GLU A 253 1.87 14.74 14.66
N ILE A 254 2.76 14.93 15.63
CA ILE A 254 3.94 14.08 15.80
C ILE A 254 3.60 13.01 16.83
N GLY A 255 3.83 11.75 16.47
CA GLY A 255 3.63 10.65 17.39
C GLY A 255 4.54 9.48 17.09
N LYS A 256 4.43 8.44 17.92
CA LYS A 256 5.19 7.20 17.72
C LYS A 256 4.86 6.57 16.35
N PRO A 257 5.84 5.87 15.74
CA PRO A 257 5.65 5.07 14.55
C PRO A 257 4.49 4.08 14.71
N LYS A 258 3.90 3.69 13.57
CA LYS A 258 2.65 2.90 13.55
C LYS A 258 2.85 1.47 14.06
N SER A 259 4.07 0.98 14.05
CA SER A 259 4.45 -0.37 14.49
C SER A 259 5.79 -0.29 15.21
N ASP A 260 6.02 -1.18 16.18
CA ASP A 260 7.30 -1.28 16.88
C ASP A 260 8.47 -1.49 15.92
N ALA A 261 8.28 -2.26 14.85
CA ALA A 261 9.27 -2.46 13.78
C ALA A 261 9.67 -1.18 13.01
N SER A 262 8.92 -0.08 13.16
CA SER A 262 9.30 1.20 12.57
C SER A 262 10.21 2.02 13.49
N ASN A 263 10.27 1.69 14.80
CA ASN A 263 11.30 2.20 15.70
C ASN A 263 12.60 1.42 15.45
N ARG A 264 13.61 2.10 14.91
CA ARG A 264 14.83 1.45 14.42
C ARG A 264 16.02 2.37 14.44
N VAL A 265 17.20 1.78 14.52
CA VAL A 265 18.49 2.46 14.39
C VAL A 265 19.05 2.16 13.02
N ILE A 266 19.52 3.19 12.32
CA ILE A 266 20.06 3.13 10.97
C ILE A 266 21.50 3.63 10.99
N ALA A 267 22.44 2.83 10.50
CA ALA A 267 23.82 3.27 10.28
C ALA A 267 23.90 4.23 9.09
N LEU A 268 24.71 5.27 9.22
CA LEU A 268 24.94 6.28 8.19
C LEU A 268 26.33 6.13 7.58
N ASP A 269 26.44 6.27 6.26
CA ASP A 269 27.73 6.30 5.58
C ASP A 269 28.48 7.61 5.85
N HIS A 270 29.79 7.59 5.59
CA HIS A 270 30.67 8.73 5.85
C HIS A 270 30.27 10.00 5.06
N THR A 271 29.75 9.85 3.84
CA THR A 271 29.31 10.97 3.00
C THR A 271 28.07 11.62 3.60
N THR A 272 27.09 10.80 4.01
CA THR A 272 25.88 11.28 4.70
C THR A 272 26.25 12.00 6.01
N LEU A 273 27.17 11.46 6.80
CA LEU A 273 27.61 12.10 8.06
C LEU A 273 28.29 13.44 7.82
N THR A 274 29.18 13.51 6.83
CA THR A 274 29.86 14.76 6.47
C THR A 274 28.86 15.82 6.02
N MET A 275 27.87 15.43 5.23
CA MET A 275 26.78 16.30 4.81
C MET A 275 25.94 16.81 6.00
N LEU A 276 25.56 15.92 6.93
CA LEU A 276 24.77 16.28 8.10
C LEU A 276 25.53 17.17 9.09
N ARG A 277 26.85 16.99 9.25
CA ARG A 277 27.70 17.89 10.04
C ARG A 277 27.67 19.31 9.46
N ARG A 278 27.90 19.45 8.15
CA ARG A 278 27.80 20.75 7.46
C ARG A 278 26.40 21.36 7.58
N TYR A 279 25.36 20.54 7.49
CA TYR A 279 23.99 20.99 7.68
C TYR A 279 23.74 21.51 9.11
N ARG A 280 24.25 20.81 10.12
CA ARG A 280 24.17 21.24 11.53
C ARG A 280 24.84 22.59 11.74
N ASP A 281 26.02 22.78 11.17
CA ASP A 281 26.76 24.04 11.27
C ASP A 281 26.00 25.19 10.58
N HIS A 282 25.35 24.91 9.46
CA HIS A 282 24.49 25.88 8.76
C HIS A 282 23.20 26.21 9.53
N CYS A 283 22.63 25.25 10.25
CA CYS A 283 21.46 25.45 11.10
C CYS A 283 21.79 26.15 12.42
N ARG A 284 23.08 26.21 12.79
CA ARG A 284 23.52 26.87 14.01
C ARG A 284 23.25 28.37 13.90
N SER A 285 22.55 28.91 14.89
CA SER A 285 22.27 30.34 14.94
C SER A 285 23.29 31.03 15.85
N PRO A 286 23.85 32.19 15.47
CA PRO A 286 24.64 33.01 16.39
C PRO A 286 23.87 33.40 17.66
N ARG A 287 22.53 33.47 17.57
CA ARG A 287 21.63 33.89 18.63
C ARG A 287 21.16 32.74 19.53
N PHE A 288 20.93 31.55 18.97
CA PHE A 288 20.36 30.41 19.69
C PHE A 288 21.34 29.26 19.91
N GLY A 289 22.57 29.35 19.38
CA GLY A 289 23.58 28.31 19.52
C GLY A 289 23.22 27.04 18.75
N GLU A 290 23.40 25.89 19.40
CA GLU A 290 23.18 24.57 18.80
C GLU A 290 21.72 24.35 18.36
N PRO A 291 21.49 23.72 17.19
CA PRO A 291 20.14 23.47 16.74
C PRO A 291 19.49 22.38 17.61
N VAL A 292 18.28 22.66 18.09
CA VAL A 292 17.48 21.78 18.94
C VAL A 292 16.13 21.48 18.30
N GLY A 293 15.47 20.41 18.76
CA GLY A 293 14.15 20.01 18.25
C GLY A 293 14.24 19.20 16.95
N TYR A 294 13.43 19.56 15.96
CA TYR A 294 13.34 18.81 14.70
C TYR A 294 14.55 19.06 13.80
N LEU A 295 14.98 18.02 13.10
CA LEU A 295 16.08 18.10 12.14
C LEU A 295 15.70 18.98 10.93
N PHE A 296 14.43 18.92 10.52
CA PHE A 296 13.90 19.74 9.42
C PHE A 296 12.69 20.55 9.88
N THR A 297 12.85 21.86 9.91
CA THR A 297 11.84 22.79 10.42
C THR A 297 11.31 23.74 9.34
N GLY A 298 10.15 24.33 9.62
CA GLY A 298 9.67 25.54 8.98
C GLY A 298 10.38 26.79 9.49
N GLY A 299 9.80 27.96 9.21
CA GLY A 299 10.41 29.25 9.49
C GLY A 299 10.56 29.58 10.98
N TRP A 300 9.78 28.92 11.84
CA TRP A 300 9.69 29.19 13.27
C TRP A 300 10.07 27.98 14.14
N GLY A 301 10.77 26.99 13.57
CA GLY A 301 11.18 25.77 14.28
C GLY A 301 10.12 24.66 14.36
N GLU A 302 8.93 24.89 13.80
CA GLU A 302 7.86 23.91 13.70
C GLU A 302 8.20 22.78 12.71
N PRO A 303 7.67 21.56 12.88
CA PRO A 303 7.92 20.49 11.92
C PRO A 303 7.31 20.84 10.56
N LEU A 304 8.00 20.45 9.48
CA LEU A 304 7.51 20.67 8.13
C LEU A 304 6.14 20.01 7.92
N ARG A 305 5.26 20.68 7.16
CA ARG A 305 4.00 20.07 6.75
C ARG A 305 4.25 18.95 5.72
N PRO A 306 3.67 17.75 5.91
CA PRO A 306 3.88 16.62 5.01
C PRO A 306 3.47 16.87 3.55
N ASP A 307 2.35 17.56 3.32
CA ASP A 307 1.92 17.98 1.98
C ASP A 307 2.94 18.90 1.30
N SER A 308 3.51 19.86 2.02
CA SER A 308 4.53 20.79 1.52
C SER A 308 5.79 20.07 1.04
N VAL A 309 6.25 19.05 1.77
CA VAL A 309 7.41 18.23 1.34
C VAL A 309 7.09 17.46 0.05
N THR A 310 5.87 16.92 -0.06
CA THR A 310 5.42 16.20 -1.26
C THR A 310 5.33 17.13 -2.47
N HIS A 311 4.81 18.34 -2.27
CA HIS A 311 4.70 19.35 -3.32
C HIS A 311 6.08 19.85 -3.77
N LEU A 312 6.97 20.12 -2.80
CA LEU A 312 8.34 20.50 -3.08
C LEU A 312 9.08 19.44 -3.89
N PHE A 313 8.97 18.17 -3.51
CA PHE A 313 9.59 17.07 -4.25
C PHE A 313 9.16 17.07 -5.71
N ARG A 314 7.86 17.23 -5.97
CA ARG A 314 7.33 17.31 -7.34
C ARG A 314 7.97 18.45 -8.12
N LYS A 315 8.01 19.66 -7.55
CA LYS A 315 8.64 20.83 -8.17
C LYS A 315 10.13 20.60 -8.48
N LEU A 316 10.87 19.98 -7.56
CA LEU A 316 12.29 19.68 -7.75
C LEU A 316 12.51 18.59 -8.80
N ASN A 317 11.66 17.57 -8.82
CA ASN A 317 11.70 16.55 -9.85
C ASN A 317 11.44 17.15 -11.24
N ASP A 318 10.40 17.97 -11.37
CA ASP A 318 10.05 18.61 -12.64
C ASP A 318 11.22 19.49 -13.13
N LYS A 319 11.89 20.21 -12.21
CA LYS A 319 13.11 20.99 -12.52
C LYS A 319 14.30 20.14 -12.98
N SER A 320 14.41 18.89 -12.52
CA SER A 320 15.50 17.99 -12.92
C SER A 320 15.34 17.39 -14.32
N GLY A 321 14.15 17.51 -14.93
CA GLY A 321 13.87 16.90 -16.24
C GLY A 321 13.80 15.37 -16.22
N LEU A 322 13.86 14.76 -15.02
CA LEU A 322 13.79 13.31 -14.83
C LEU A 322 12.35 12.80 -14.99
N PRO A 323 12.19 11.50 -15.33
CA PRO A 323 10.87 10.91 -15.45
C PRO A 323 10.13 10.93 -14.10
N PRO A 324 8.81 11.15 -14.12
CA PRO A 324 8.05 11.44 -12.91
C PRO A 324 7.94 10.22 -12.01
N ILE A 325 8.22 10.44 -10.72
CA ILE A 325 7.95 9.50 -9.64
C ILE A 325 7.27 10.23 -8.48
N ARG A 326 6.70 9.49 -7.52
CA ARG A 326 6.14 10.05 -6.29
C ARG A 326 7.22 10.05 -5.20
N LEU A 327 7.05 10.91 -4.19
CA LEU A 327 7.97 10.92 -3.04
C LEU A 327 8.09 9.54 -2.37
N HIS A 328 6.99 8.79 -2.27
CA HIS A 328 7.02 7.44 -1.70
C HIS A 328 7.74 6.43 -2.60
N ASP A 329 7.85 6.70 -3.89
CA ASP A 329 8.58 5.83 -4.80
C ASP A 329 10.10 5.92 -4.59
N LEU A 330 10.61 6.99 -3.97
CA LEU A 330 12.01 7.05 -3.51
C LEU A 330 12.34 5.95 -2.51
N ARG A 331 11.39 5.62 -1.63
CA ARG A 331 11.55 4.49 -0.70
C ARG A 331 11.57 3.16 -1.43
N HIS A 332 10.79 3.03 -2.51
CA HIS A 332 10.89 1.85 -3.37
C HIS A 332 12.26 1.79 -4.07
N GLY A 333 12.77 2.95 -4.52
CA GLY A 333 14.12 3.10 -5.09
C GLY A 333 15.22 2.70 -4.10
N ALA A 334 15.21 3.25 -2.88
CA ALA A 334 16.20 2.99 -1.83
C ALA A 334 16.39 1.49 -1.56
N ALA A 335 15.28 0.77 -1.43
CA ALA A 335 15.28 -0.66 -1.22
C ALA A 335 15.89 -1.43 -2.40
N SER A 336 15.55 -0.99 -3.62
CA SER A 336 16.03 -1.61 -4.85
C SER A 336 17.53 -1.40 -5.03
N LEU A 337 18.01 -0.18 -4.78
CA LEU A 337 19.43 0.16 -4.79
C LEU A 337 20.19 -0.61 -3.70
N SER A 338 19.61 -0.77 -2.51
CA SER A 338 20.20 -1.58 -1.45
C SER A 338 20.33 -3.06 -1.84
N LEU A 339 19.30 -3.65 -2.47
CA LEU A 339 19.38 -5.01 -3.01
C LEU A 339 20.42 -5.10 -4.15
N ALA A 340 20.54 -4.05 -4.97
CA ALA A 340 21.55 -3.98 -6.03
C ALA A 340 22.98 -3.94 -5.49
N ALA A 341 23.15 -3.36 -4.30
CA ALA A 341 24.40 -3.36 -3.55
C ALA A 341 24.65 -4.69 -2.80
N SER A 342 23.91 -5.75 -3.13
CA SER A 342 24.03 -7.10 -2.56
C SER A 342 23.68 -7.20 -1.08
N ASN A 343 22.95 -6.24 -0.51
CA ASN A 343 22.42 -6.38 0.84
C ASN A 343 21.31 -7.44 0.85
N ASP A 344 21.29 -8.26 1.89
CA ASP A 344 20.27 -9.29 2.03
C ASP A 344 18.89 -8.67 2.34
N LEU A 345 17.84 -9.46 2.07
CA LEU A 345 16.46 -8.99 2.20
C LEU A 345 16.08 -8.60 3.65
N LYS A 346 16.71 -9.23 4.65
CA LYS A 346 16.45 -8.95 6.07
C LYS A 346 17.07 -7.61 6.46
N THR A 347 18.29 -7.32 6.03
CA THR A 347 18.91 -5.99 6.18
C THR A 347 18.06 -4.90 5.54
N VAL A 348 17.54 -5.12 4.32
CA VAL A 348 16.64 -4.17 3.66
C VAL A 348 15.31 -4.02 4.40
N GLN A 349 14.74 -5.11 4.90
CA GLN A 349 13.53 -5.08 5.71
C GLN A 349 13.71 -4.21 6.96
N ASP A 350 14.83 -4.37 7.66
CA ASP A 350 15.14 -3.68 8.91
C ASP A 350 15.42 -2.19 8.64
N LEU A 351 16.23 -1.86 7.63
CA LEU A 351 16.48 -0.48 7.16
C LEU A 351 15.17 0.26 6.87
N LEU A 352 14.22 -0.41 6.22
CA LEU A 352 12.94 0.18 5.85
C LEU A 352 11.95 0.19 7.03
N GLY A 353 12.11 -0.67 8.04
CA GLY A 353 11.11 -0.84 9.09
C GLY A 353 9.80 -1.45 8.54
N HIS A 354 9.92 -2.52 7.78
CA HIS A 354 8.78 -3.34 7.33
C HIS A 354 8.43 -4.41 8.37
N ALA A 355 7.16 -4.45 8.77
CA ALA A 355 6.67 -5.43 9.75
C ALA A 355 6.72 -6.89 9.25
N SER A 356 6.86 -7.11 7.94
CA SER A 356 6.96 -8.44 7.34
C SER A 356 7.95 -8.43 6.18
N ILE A 357 8.75 -9.49 6.08
CA ILE A 357 9.67 -9.71 4.97
C ILE A 357 8.94 -9.93 3.64
N VAL A 358 7.72 -10.48 3.67
CA VAL A 358 6.87 -10.68 2.48
C VAL A 358 6.52 -9.33 1.85
N LEU A 359 6.27 -8.30 2.67
CA LEU A 359 6.05 -6.94 2.16
C LEU A 359 7.28 -6.42 1.41
N THR A 360 8.48 -6.75 1.89
CA THR A 360 9.75 -6.39 1.22
C THR A 360 9.87 -7.20 -0.09
N ALA A 361 9.74 -8.52 -0.05
CA ALA A 361 9.84 -9.38 -1.24
C ALA A 361 8.85 -8.98 -2.36
N ASP A 362 7.57 -8.83 -2.03
CA ASP A 362 6.49 -8.51 -2.99
C ASP A 362 6.67 -7.14 -3.66
N THR A 363 7.39 -6.24 -2.99
CA THR A 363 7.60 -4.87 -3.48
C THR A 363 8.76 -4.78 -4.47
N TYR A 364 9.74 -5.71 -4.43
CA TYR A 364 11.04 -5.55 -5.11
C TYR A 364 11.40 -6.66 -6.11
N THR A 365 10.51 -7.63 -6.33
CA THR A 365 10.69 -8.77 -7.24
C THR A 365 11.06 -8.40 -8.68
N SER A 366 10.79 -7.18 -9.14
CA SER A 366 10.94 -6.75 -10.54
C SER A 366 12.09 -5.79 -10.84
N ILE A 367 12.92 -5.40 -9.86
CA ILE A 367 13.56 -4.08 -9.92
C ILE A 367 15.02 -4.07 -10.35
N LEU A 368 15.68 -5.21 -10.56
CA LEU A 368 17.10 -5.18 -10.90
C LEU A 368 17.38 -5.93 -12.19
N PRO A 369 17.26 -5.27 -13.37
CA PRO A 369 17.72 -5.83 -14.63
C PRO A 369 19.15 -6.37 -14.54
N ASN A 370 20.05 -5.67 -13.83
CA ASN A 370 21.43 -6.13 -13.66
C ASN A 370 21.55 -7.37 -12.77
N LEU A 371 20.81 -7.46 -11.65
CA LEU A 371 20.78 -8.66 -10.83
C LEU A 371 20.11 -9.82 -11.56
N ALA A 372 19.06 -9.54 -12.34
CA ALA A 372 18.40 -10.52 -13.19
C ALA A 372 19.35 -11.02 -14.29
N HIS A 373 20.15 -10.14 -14.90
CA HIS A 373 21.19 -10.52 -15.86
C HIS A 373 22.30 -11.32 -15.19
N GLN A 374 22.82 -10.90 -14.04
CA GLN A 374 23.83 -11.64 -13.29
C GLN A 374 23.31 -13.02 -12.85
N SER A 375 22.07 -13.09 -12.37
CA SER A 375 21.42 -14.36 -11.97
C SER A 375 21.17 -15.26 -13.16
N ALA A 376 20.70 -14.71 -14.29
CA ALA A 376 20.52 -15.44 -15.53
C ALA A 376 21.86 -15.97 -16.06
N GLU A 377 22.91 -15.14 -16.04
CA GLU A 377 24.26 -15.50 -16.46
C GLU A 377 24.85 -16.59 -15.54
N ALA A 378 24.73 -16.44 -14.22
CA ALA A 378 25.17 -17.46 -13.26
C ALA A 378 24.42 -18.79 -13.46
N THR A 379 23.10 -18.74 -13.68
CA THR A 379 22.27 -19.92 -13.96
C THR A 379 22.68 -20.57 -15.28
N ALA A 380 22.90 -19.78 -16.32
CA ALA A 380 23.37 -20.25 -17.62
C ALA A 380 24.74 -20.91 -17.49
N GLN A 381 25.67 -20.30 -16.74
CA GLN A 381 27.00 -20.85 -16.48
C GLN A 381 26.95 -22.19 -15.74
N LEU A 382 26.07 -22.36 -14.74
CA LEU A 382 25.89 -23.65 -14.07
C LEU A 382 25.47 -24.74 -15.05
N ILE A 383 24.49 -24.46 -15.91
CA ILE A 383 24.00 -25.41 -16.93
C ILE A 383 25.10 -25.70 -17.96
N LEU A 384 25.80 -24.66 -18.44
CA LEU A 384 26.88 -24.79 -19.41
C LEU A 384 28.07 -25.59 -18.85
N ASN A 385 28.41 -25.42 -17.58
CA ASN A 385 29.46 -26.18 -16.91
C ASN A 385 29.05 -27.65 -16.74
N ALA A 386 27.82 -27.92 -16.27
CA ALA A 386 27.30 -29.28 -16.16
C ALA A 386 27.25 -30.00 -17.53
N ALA A 387 26.93 -29.27 -18.60
CA ALA A 387 26.96 -29.78 -19.96
C ALA A 387 28.37 -30.15 -20.44
N ARG A 388 29.40 -29.37 -20.06
CA ARG A 388 30.81 -29.73 -20.32
C ARG A 388 31.21 -31.01 -19.58
N THR A 389 30.83 -31.14 -18.31
CA THR A 389 31.15 -32.33 -17.49
C THR A 389 30.47 -33.60 -18.00
N THR A 390 29.24 -33.50 -18.52
CA THR A 390 28.50 -34.64 -19.07
C THR A 390 28.78 -34.92 -20.55
N GLY A 391 29.66 -34.15 -21.20
CA GLY A 391 29.93 -34.26 -22.63
C GLY A 391 28.77 -33.81 -23.55
N THR A 392 27.74 -33.18 -22.98
CA THR A 392 26.55 -32.73 -23.71
C THR A 392 26.80 -31.37 -24.37
N ARG A 393 26.67 -31.27 -25.70
CA ARG A 393 26.87 -29.99 -26.41
C ARG A 393 25.61 -29.12 -26.42
N LEU A 394 25.54 -28.14 -25.53
CA LEU A 394 24.56 -27.04 -25.56
C LEU A 394 25.05 -25.90 -26.46
N ARG A 395 25.30 -26.17 -27.76
CA ARG A 395 25.54 -25.08 -28.72
C ARG A 395 24.21 -24.67 -29.35
N PRO A 396 23.91 -23.37 -29.50
CA PRO A 396 22.88 -22.94 -30.42
C PRO A 396 23.21 -23.52 -31.79
N ARG A 397 22.27 -24.22 -32.42
CA ARG A 397 22.41 -24.67 -33.80
C ARG A 397 22.72 -23.41 -34.62
N ARG A 398 23.95 -23.28 -35.13
CA ARG A 398 24.29 -22.19 -36.06
C ARG A 398 23.21 -22.20 -37.12
N GLN A 399 22.44 -21.11 -37.25
CA GLN A 399 21.63 -20.94 -38.43
C GLN A 399 22.57 -21.13 -39.63
N PRO A 400 22.20 -21.94 -40.63
CA PRO A 400 23.01 -22.04 -41.83
C PRO A 400 23.24 -20.63 -42.33
N ARG A 401 24.51 -20.23 -42.48
CA ARG A 401 24.82 -19.03 -43.27
C ARG A 401 24.19 -19.30 -44.63
N THR A 402 23.11 -18.61 -44.97
CA THR A 402 22.70 -18.47 -46.36
C THR A 402 23.92 -17.92 -47.08
N ALA A 403 24.57 -18.78 -47.87
CA ALA A 403 25.61 -18.33 -48.78
C ALA A 403 24.99 -17.23 -49.65
N PRO A 404 25.68 -16.11 -49.90
CA PRO A 404 25.20 -15.16 -50.90
C PRO A 404 25.03 -15.96 -52.20
N GLY A 405 23.80 -15.94 -52.73
CA GLY A 405 23.45 -16.68 -53.93
C GLY A 405 24.45 -16.39 -55.04
N ARG A 406 25.09 -17.44 -55.56
CA ARG A 406 25.88 -17.36 -56.78
C ARG A 406 24.91 -16.92 -57.89
N PRO A 407 25.18 -15.84 -58.64
CA PRO A 407 24.29 -15.46 -59.74
C PRO A 407 24.23 -16.62 -60.74
N PRO A 408 23.06 -16.89 -61.34
CA PRO A 408 22.93 -17.97 -62.31
C PRO A 408 23.83 -17.66 -63.52
N ARG A 409 24.56 -18.68 -63.99
CA ARG A 409 25.33 -18.59 -65.23
C ARG A 409 24.34 -18.38 -66.40
N PRO A 410 24.65 -17.49 -67.36
CA PRO A 410 23.86 -17.39 -68.59
C PRO A 410 24.06 -18.66 -69.41
N SER A 411 22.95 -19.29 -69.83
CA SER A 411 22.94 -20.35 -70.83
C SER A 411 23.19 -19.73 -72.22
N PRO A 412 24.07 -20.30 -73.07
CA PRO A 412 24.17 -19.91 -74.47
C PRO A 412 22.89 -20.34 -75.20
N GLY A 413 22.35 -19.42 -75.99
CA GLY A 413 21.03 -19.53 -76.60
C GLY A 413 20.93 -20.44 -77.82
N ASP A 414 19.70 -20.55 -78.30
CA ASP A 414 19.38 -20.88 -79.68
C ASP A 414 18.10 -20.13 -80.10
N GLY A 415 18.17 -19.51 -81.29
CA GLY A 415 17.04 -19.32 -82.20
C GLY A 415 16.25 -18.01 -82.13
N GLY A 416 16.54 -17.08 -83.06
CA GLY A 416 15.71 -15.91 -83.38
C GLY A 416 14.30 -16.27 -83.91
N SER A 417 13.29 -15.42 -83.69
CA SER A 417 12.83 -14.32 -84.58
C SER A 417 11.59 -14.75 -85.43
N PRO A 418 10.65 -13.86 -85.87
CA PRO A 418 10.52 -12.40 -85.67
C PRO A 418 9.02 -11.96 -85.41
N PRO A 419 8.48 -10.75 -85.76
CA PRO A 419 7.76 -9.90 -84.79
C PRO A 419 6.31 -9.43 -85.17
N ALA A 420 5.53 -9.03 -84.14
CA ALA A 420 4.44 -8.00 -84.08
C ALA A 420 3.28 -8.00 -85.16
N PRO A 421 2.20 -7.17 -85.08
CA PRO A 421 1.78 -6.13 -84.12
C PRO A 421 0.22 -6.21 -83.84
N PRO A 422 -0.55 -5.10 -83.66
CA PRO A 422 -0.69 -4.21 -82.50
C PRO A 422 -2.17 -4.16 -81.98
N GLU A 423 -2.51 -3.08 -81.24
CA GLU A 423 -3.86 -2.57 -80.91
C GLU A 423 -4.51 -3.10 -79.62
N MET A 424 -5.21 -2.33 -78.80
CA MET A 424 -5.46 -0.88 -78.65
C MET A 424 -6.16 -0.73 -77.27
N THR A 425 -6.11 0.49 -76.70
CA THR A 425 -7.16 1.18 -75.90
C THR A 425 -8.41 0.37 -75.49
N ALA A 426 -9.06 0.53 -74.33
CA ALA A 426 -9.15 1.60 -73.35
C ALA A 426 -10.31 1.20 -72.38
N TRP A 427 -10.23 1.72 -71.16
CA TRP A 427 -11.35 2.26 -70.37
C TRP A 427 -12.44 1.34 -69.77
N CYS A 428 -12.51 1.45 -68.44
CA CYS A 428 -13.69 1.71 -67.61
C CYS A 428 -15.05 1.12 -68.03
N THR A 429 -15.70 0.37 -67.14
CA THR A 429 -16.78 0.90 -66.27
C THR A 429 -17.40 -0.19 -65.40
N ALA A 430 -17.85 0.23 -64.23
CA ALA A 430 -18.67 -0.54 -63.31
C ALA A 430 -20.10 -0.74 -63.87
N THR A 431 -20.79 -1.81 -63.46
CA THR A 431 -22.10 -1.68 -62.77
C THR A 431 -22.64 -3.01 -62.24
N HIS A 432 -23.22 -2.87 -61.04
CA HIS A 432 -24.18 -3.67 -60.29
C HIS A 432 -24.79 -4.95 -60.88
N THR A 433 -24.94 -5.96 -60.02
CA THR A 433 -26.26 -6.54 -59.70
C THR A 433 -26.26 -7.33 -58.38
N ARG A 434 -27.46 -7.53 -57.85
CA ARG A 434 -27.86 -7.68 -56.44
C ARG A 434 -28.33 -9.12 -56.18
N LYS A 435 -28.39 -9.50 -54.88
CA LYS A 435 -29.19 -10.59 -54.25
C LYS A 435 -28.58 -12.01 -54.36
N ARG A 436 -28.76 -12.94 -53.42
CA ARG A 436 -29.08 -13.01 -51.98
C ARG A 436 -29.02 -14.51 -51.66
N THR A 437 -28.38 -14.90 -50.55
CA THR A 437 -28.68 -16.08 -49.70
C THR A 437 -28.89 -17.46 -50.33
N THR A 438 -28.02 -18.42 -49.96
CA THR A 438 -28.40 -19.66 -49.26
C THR A 438 -27.18 -20.31 -48.58
N ASN A 439 -27.45 -20.93 -47.43
CA ASN A 439 -26.53 -21.62 -46.53
C ASN A 439 -25.91 -22.90 -47.13
N GLU A 440 -24.65 -23.21 -46.79
CA GLU A 440 -24.29 -24.43 -46.04
C GLU A 440 -22.79 -24.45 -45.65
N PRO A 441 -22.41 -25.16 -44.56
CA PRO A 441 -21.11 -25.04 -43.93
C PRO A 441 -20.09 -26.08 -44.45
N ILE A 442 -18.87 -25.64 -44.78
CA ILE A 442 -17.76 -26.52 -45.13
C ILE A 442 -17.08 -27.05 -43.87
N ARG A 443 -17.02 -28.39 -43.82
CA ARG A 443 -16.31 -29.26 -42.88
C ARG A 443 -14.86 -28.81 -42.64
N SER A 444 -14.50 -28.68 -41.36
CA SER A 444 -13.11 -28.62 -40.90
C SER A 444 -12.47 -30.01 -40.95
N SER A 445 -11.28 -30.07 -41.55
CA SER A 445 -10.46 -31.27 -41.64
C SER A 445 -9.72 -31.53 -40.33
N ARG A 446 -9.90 -32.78 -39.87
CA ARG A 446 -9.17 -33.51 -38.84
C ARG A 446 -7.64 -33.29 -38.87
N VAL A 447 -7.07 -32.90 -37.73
CA VAL A 447 -5.72 -33.31 -37.33
C VAL A 447 -5.83 -34.00 -35.97
N LYS A 448 -5.35 -35.25 -35.91
CA LYS A 448 -5.44 -36.17 -34.78
C LYS A 448 -4.51 -35.72 -33.63
N ASN A 449 -5.05 -35.40 -32.47
CA ASN A 449 -4.29 -35.28 -31.21
C ASN A 449 -4.16 -36.66 -30.54
N ARG A 450 -2.91 -37.05 -30.22
CA ARG A 450 -2.59 -38.20 -29.36
C ARG A 450 -2.89 -37.86 -27.88
N ALA A 451 -3.47 -38.82 -27.17
CA ALA A 451 -3.88 -38.75 -25.77
C ALA A 451 -2.69 -38.76 -24.78
N PRO A 452 -2.86 -38.23 -23.55
CA PRO A 452 -1.88 -38.36 -22.48
C PRO A 452 -2.13 -39.61 -21.61
N VAL A 453 -1.02 -40.26 -21.24
CA VAL A 453 -0.93 -41.46 -20.38
C VAL A 453 -0.97 -41.05 -18.90
N ARG A 454 -1.80 -41.74 -18.09
CA ARG A 454 -1.81 -41.69 -16.61
C ARG A 454 -0.69 -42.54 -16.01
N PRO A 455 -0.31 -42.30 -14.75
CA PRO A 455 -0.16 -43.46 -13.86
C PRO A 455 -0.78 -43.26 -12.46
N GLY A 456 -1.32 -44.36 -11.93
CA GLY A 456 -1.79 -44.53 -10.56
C GLY A 456 -0.82 -45.34 -9.69
N HIS A 457 -1.11 -45.34 -8.39
CA HIS A 457 -0.36 -45.75 -7.20
C HIS A 457 0.12 -47.21 -7.02
N GLN A 458 1.08 -47.33 -6.07
CA GLN A 458 1.37 -48.36 -5.03
C GLN A 458 2.76 -49.00 -5.20
N GLY A 459 3.63 -49.20 -4.20
CA GLY A 459 3.55 -49.06 -2.73
C GLY A 459 4.93 -49.20 -2.05
N ASN A 460 4.95 -49.11 -0.71
CA ASN A 460 6.09 -49.22 0.23
C ASN A 460 6.46 -50.70 0.50
N PRO A 461 7.66 -51.06 1.03
CA PRO A 461 7.82 -51.19 2.48
C PRO A 461 9.22 -50.88 3.11
N SER A 462 9.20 -50.13 4.20
CA SER A 462 9.78 -50.34 5.55
C SER A 462 11.05 -51.19 5.80
N ARG A 463 12.10 -50.55 6.39
CA ARG A 463 12.78 -50.86 7.70
C ARG A 463 14.07 -50.02 7.82
N ALA A 464 14.15 -49.06 8.76
CA ALA A 464 14.59 -49.19 10.15
C ALA A 464 16.11 -48.92 10.35
N HIS A 465 16.45 -47.82 11.02
CA HIS A 465 17.49 -47.76 12.06
C HIS A 465 17.11 -46.69 13.10
N LYS A 466 17.04 -47.13 14.35
CA LYS A 466 16.81 -46.35 15.57
C LYS A 466 18.13 -45.74 16.03
N ILE A 467 18.11 -44.50 16.54
CA ILE A 467 18.88 -44.14 17.73
C ILE A 467 17.97 -43.31 18.66
N ASN A 468 17.78 -43.83 19.87
CA ASN A 468 17.13 -43.21 21.01
C ASN A 468 18.10 -42.23 21.69
N LEU A 469 17.59 -41.16 22.28
CA LEU A 469 18.04 -40.69 23.60
C LEU A 469 16.84 -40.07 24.34
N ARG A 470 16.49 -40.70 25.45
CA ARG A 470 15.52 -40.26 26.46
C ARG A 470 16.19 -39.27 27.43
N LYS A 471 15.32 -38.50 28.11
CA LYS A 471 15.49 -37.74 29.37
C LYS A 471 16.10 -36.34 29.27
N ALA A 472 15.23 -35.32 29.32
CA ALA A 472 15.21 -34.33 30.39
C ALA A 472 13.84 -33.63 30.37
N ASN A 473 12.96 -34.10 31.25
CA ASN A 473 11.74 -33.43 31.65
C ASN A 473 12.16 -32.40 32.72
N ASP A 474 11.70 -31.15 32.62
CA ASP A 474 11.05 -30.42 33.72
C ASP A 474 11.01 -28.90 33.44
N HIS A 475 9.86 -28.31 33.79
CA HIS A 475 9.53 -26.87 33.88
C HIS A 475 8.94 -26.19 32.65
N LYS A 476 7.66 -26.47 32.37
CA LYS A 476 6.70 -25.47 31.87
C LYS A 476 5.33 -25.64 32.57
N PRO A 477 4.83 -24.64 33.32
CA PRO A 477 3.48 -24.71 33.87
C PRO A 477 2.44 -24.43 32.80
N THR A 478 1.40 -25.25 32.86
CA THR A 478 0.22 -25.38 32.01
C THR A 478 -0.62 -24.10 32.00
N LEU A 479 -0.90 -23.58 30.80
CA LEU A 479 -1.91 -22.56 30.55
C LEU A 479 -3.30 -23.20 30.56
N GLN A 480 -3.93 -23.28 31.73
CA GLN A 480 -5.38 -23.26 32.00
C GLN A 480 -5.59 -23.63 33.48
N PRO A 481 -5.93 -22.64 34.34
CA PRO A 481 -7.34 -22.40 34.63
C PRO A 481 -7.63 -20.89 34.80
N LEU A 482 -8.17 -20.26 33.75
CA LEU A 482 -8.73 -18.90 33.82
C LEU A 482 -10.20 -18.85 33.37
N LEU A 483 -10.88 -20.00 33.33
CA LEU A 483 -12.28 -20.11 32.90
C LEU A 483 -13.29 -20.32 34.04
N SER A 484 -12.85 -20.47 35.29
CA SER A 484 -13.72 -20.73 36.45
C SER A 484 -13.82 -19.55 37.45
N ARG A 485 -13.33 -18.35 37.09
CA ARG A 485 -13.43 -17.14 37.93
C ARG A 485 -14.33 -16.03 37.37
N TRP A 486 -15.05 -16.30 36.28
CA TRP A 486 -15.86 -15.28 35.58
C TRP A 486 -17.38 -15.47 35.71
N ILE A 487 -17.84 -16.52 36.39
CA ILE A 487 -19.28 -16.84 36.50
C ILE A 487 -19.88 -16.53 37.89
N ASP A 488 -19.08 -16.21 38.92
CA ASP A 488 -19.61 -15.89 40.26
C ASP A 488 -19.72 -14.39 40.59
N LEU A 489 -19.56 -13.48 39.62
CA LEU A 489 -19.58 -12.02 39.87
C LEU A 489 -20.72 -11.25 39.18
N VAL A 490 -21.74 -11.94 38.69
CA VAL A 490 -22.97 -11.33 38.19
C VAL A 490 -24.17 -11.97 38.89
N GLY A 491 -24.44 -11.54 40.12
CA GLY A 491 -25.60 -12.06 40.85
C GLY A 491 -25.76 -11.58 42.28
N ARG A 492 -25.81 -10.26 42.53
CA ARG A 492 -26.56 -9.67 43.67
C ARG A 492 -27.00 -8.23 43.34
N PRO A 493 -28.27 -7.84 43.56
CA PRO A 493 -28.73 -6.47 43.45
C PRO A 493 -28.52 -5.72 44.77
N GLY A 494 -28.18 -4.44 44.69
CA GLY A 494 -28.13 -3.54 45.84
C GLY A 494 -26.78 -2.87 46.01
N LEU A 495 -26.67 -1.64 45.55
CA LEU A 495 -25.79 -0.59 46.09
C LEU A 495 -26.24 0.76 45.49
N GLU A 496 -26.62 1.66 46.40
CA GLU A 496 -27.11 3.03 46.20
C GLU A 496 -26.24 3.89 45.24
N PRO A 497 -26.84 4.83 44.49
CA PRO A 497 -26.10 5.70 43.59
C PRO A 497 -25.39 6.83 44.33
N GLY A 498 -24.09 6.67 44.57
CA GLY A 498 -23.21 7.78 44.95
C GLY A 498 -23.18 8.86 43.87
N THR A 499 -23.49 10.08 44.26
CA THR A 499 -23.42 11.31 43.46
C THR A 499 -21.96 11.68 43.18
N TYR A 500 -21.54 11.60 41.92
CA TYR A 500 -20.21 12.04 41.47
C TYR A 500 -20.35 13.31 40.60
N GLY A 501 -19.53 14.32 40.91
CA GLY A 501 -19.56 15.64 40.30
C GLY A 501 -19.26 15.64 38.79
N LEU A 502 -20.06 16.42 38.05
CA LEU A 502 -20.17 16.40 36.59
C LEU A 502 -19.72 17.74 36.01
N LYS A 503 -18.82 17.73 35.02
CA LYS A 503 -18.57 18.91 34.17
C LYS A 503 -18.38 18.52 32.71
N VAL A 504 -19.24 19.08 31.85
CA VAL A 504 -19.06 19.10 30.40
C VAL A 504 -18.43 20.44 30.06
N HIS A 505 -17.26 20.42 29.43
CA HIS A 505 -16.52 21.64 29.12
C HIS A 505 -16.42 21.83 27.61
N SER A 506 -16.66 23.06 27.16
CA SER A 506 -16.15 23.54 25.87
C SER A 506 -14.67 23.89 26.03
N SER A 507 -13.86 23.58 25.01
CA SER A 507 -12.51 24.12 24.88
C SER A 507 -12.56 25.15 23.77
N THR A 508 -12.57 26.42 24.14
CA THR A 508 -12.19 27.51 23.23
C THR A 508 -10.66 27.49 23.16
N ASN A 509 -10.12 27.51 21.94
CA ASN A 509 -8.67 27.54 21.73
C ASN A 509 -8.17 28.97 21.88
#